data_AF-A0AAU2JA33-F1
#
_entry.id   AF-A0AAU2JA33-F1
#
_cell.length_a   1.000
_cell.length_b   1.000
_cell.length_c   1.000
_cell.angle_alpha   90.00
_cell.angle_beta   90.00
_cell.angle_gamma   90.00
#
_symmetry.space_group_name_H-M   'P 1'
#
loop_
_entity.id
_entity.type
_entity.pdbx_description
1 polymer ?
#
loop_
_entity_poly.entity_id
_entity_poly.type
_entity_poly.pdbx_seq_one_letter_code
_entity_poly.pdbx_strand_id
1 'polypeptide(L)'
;MSIRGKVAAVAAVAGVILLLPGCSSAPVAPTSEQSAQASEDASVEAGRYARANLRAMAKTPDAESCRSAWDNLLDEEEKGLLYGTWMNACVNPATP
;
A
#
# COMPACT_ATOMS: atom_id res chain seq x y z
N MET A 1 -29.39 -22.48 6.29
CA MET A 1 -28.41 -22.65 7.37
C MET A 1 -27.11 -23.15 6.75
N SER A 2 -25.99 -22.50 7.10
CA SER A 2 -24.58 -22.86 6.84
C SER A 2 -23.97 -22.68 5.44
N ILE A 3 -23.06 -21.70 5.44
CA ILE A 3 -21.98 -21.37 4.51
C ILE A 3 -20.88 -22.44 4.55
N ARG A 4 -20.20 -22.66 3.40
CA ARG A 4 -18.77 -23.03 3.19
C ARG A 4 -18.69 -23.82 1.88
N GLY A 5 -17.82 -23.55 0.90
CA GLY A 5 -16.70 -22.64 0.78
C GLY A 5 -15.78 -23.14 -0.35
N LYS A 6 -14.80 -22.31 -0.69
CA LYS A 6 -13.51 -22.61 -1.32
C LYS A 6 -13.42 -22.84 -2.85
N VAL A 7 -12.25 -22.33 -3.30
CA VAL A 7 -11.41 -22.60 -4.47
C VAL A 7 -11.78 -22.04 -5.85
N ALA A 8 -11.05 -20.96 -6.19
CA ALA A 8 -10.23 -20.76 -7.38
C ALA A 8 -10.74 -21.27 -8.75
N ALA A 9 -10.74 -20.37 -9.74
CA ALA A 9 -9.93 -20.49 -10.94
C ALA A 9 -10.08 -19.24 -11.80
N VAL A 10 -8.94 -18.72 -12.26
CA VAL A 10 -8.83 -17.70 -13.30
C VAL A 10 -9.33 -18.29 -14.61
N ALA A 11 -10.26 -17.62 -15.29
CA ALA A 11 -10.56 -17.90 -16.69
C ALA A 11 -10.58 -16.56 -17.44
N ALA A 12 -9.48 -16.29 -18.14
CA ALA A 12 -9.42 -15.29 -19.17
C ALA A 12 -10.42 -15.70 -20.27
N VAL A 13 -11.52 -14.94 -20.40
CA VAL A 13 -12.43 -15.09 -21.54
C VAL A 13 -12.12 -13.97 -22.51
N ALA A 14 -11.24 -14.30 -23.46
CA ALA A 14 -11.16 -13.58 -24.71
C ALA A 14 -12.52 -13.62 -25.41
N GLY A 15 -13.03 -12.44 -25.74
CA GLY A 15 -14.01 -12.24 -26.81
C GLY A 15 -15.41 -12.82 -26.57
N VAL A 16 -16.26 -12.08 -25.87
CA VAL A 16 -17.67 -11.94 -26.27
C VAL A 16 -18.11 -10.50 -25.97
N ILE A 17 -18.17 -9.69 -27.02
CA ILE A 17 -18.84 -8.40 -27.05
C ILE A 17 -20.35 -8.69 -26.91
N LEU A 18 -20.89 -8.57 -25.69
CA LEU A 18 -22.33 -8.49 -25.47
C LEU A 18 -22.70 -7.01 -25.30
N LEU A 19 -23.34 -6.50 -26.33
CA LEU A 19 -23.88 -5.15 -26.49
C LEU A 19 -24.86 -4.80 -25.35
N LEU A 20 -24.36 -4.16 -24.28
CA LEU A 20 -25.19 -3.40 -23.34
C LEU A 20 -25.16 -1.92 -23.76
N PRO A 21 -26.32 -1.31 -24.07
CA PRO A 21 -26.39 0.14 -24.27
C PRO A 21 -26.29 0.82 -22.90
N GLY A 22 -25.15 1.45 -22.62
CA GLY A 22 -25.03 2.45 -21.58
C GLY A 22 -24.52 1.96 -20.23
N CYS A 23 -23.26 1.50 -20.18
CA CYS A 23 -22.29 1.81 -19.11
C CYS A 23 -20.95 1.16 -19.50
N SER A 24 -20.30 1.72 -20.54
CA SER A 24 -18.84 1.57 -20.65
C SER A 24 -18.22 2.44 -19.58
N SER A 25 -18.22 1.97 -18.34
CA SER A 25 -17.31 2.46 -17.33
C SER A 25 -15.94 1.92 -17.70
N ALA A 26 -15.30 2.54 -18.70
CA ALA A 26 -13.85 2.49 -18.79
C ALA A 26 -13.32 2.79 -17.38
N PRO A 27 -12.29 2.07 -16.87
CA PRO A 27 -11.76 2.35 -15.55
C PRO A 27 -11.42 3.84 -15.51
N VAL A 28 -12.22 4.60 -14.77
CA VAL A 28 -12.01 6.03 -14.63
C VAL A 28 -10.67 6.13 -13.93
N ALA A 29 -9.72 6.83 -14.57
CA ALA A 29 -8.43 7.06 -13.94
C ALA A 29 -8.70 7.66 -12.55
N PRO A 30 -8.01 7.17 -11.49
CA PRO A 30 -8.22 7.69 -10.16
C PRO A 30 -8.04 9.21 -10.18
N THR A 31 -8.88 9.91 -9.43
CA THR A 31 -8.71 11.36 -9.29
C THR A 31 -7.37 11.64 -8.61
N SER A 32 -6.79 12.81 -8.86
CA SER A 32 -5.51 13.19 -8.23
C SER A 32 -5.55 13.11 -6.70
N GLU A 33 -6.73 13.37 -6.10
CA GLU A 33 -6.97 13.23 -4.66
C GLU A 33 -6.91 11.75 -4.21
N GLN A 34 -7.50 10.83 -4.97
CA GLN A 34 -7.44 9.39 -4.68
C GLN A 34 -6.00 8.87 -4.79
N SER A 35 -5.22 9.37 -5.75
CA SER A 35 -3.82 9.01 -5.89
C SER A 35 -2.96 9.57 -4.74
N ALA A 36 -3.19 10.81 -4.33
CA ALA A 36 -2.47 11.42 -3.20
C ALA A 36 -2.74 10.65 -1.90
N GLN A 37 -4.02 10.33 -1.62
CA GLN A 37 -4.40 9.55 -0.45
C GLN A 37 -3.77 8.14 -0.47
N ALA A 38 -3.75 7.48 -1.63
CA ALA A 38 -3.11 6.17 -1.76
C ALA A 38 -1.60 6.22 -1.45
N SER A 39 -0.91 7.29 -1.88
CA SER A 39 0.49 7.53 -1.53
C SER A 39 0.69 7.78 -0.04
N GLU A 40 -0.18 8.57 0.60
CA GLU A 40 -0.14 8.80 2.04
C GLU A 40 -0.35 7.51 2.83
N ASP A 41 -1.38 6.74 2.50
CA ASP A 41 -1.70 5.47 3.17
C ASP A 41 -0.56 4.46 3.00
N ALA A 42 -0.02 4.33 1.77
CA ALA A 42 1.13 3.48 1.50
C ALA A 42 2.37 3.90 2.32
N SER A 43 2.60 5.20 2.45
CA SER A 43 3.71 5.74 3.25
C SER A 43 3.56 5.40 4.74
N VAL A 44 2.35 5.54 5.28
CA VAL A 44 2.06 5.17 6.67
C VAL A 44 2.28 3.68 6.90
N GLU A 45 1.76 2.83 6.02
CA GLU A 45 1.88 1.38 6.15
C GLU A 45 3.33 0.92 6.03
N ALA A 46 4.07 1.41 5.03
CA ALA A 46 5.48 1.09 4.86
C ALA A 46 6.33 1.56 6.05
N GLY A 47 6.06 2.75 6.60
CA GLY A 47 6.75 3.24 7.80
C GLY A 47 6.49 2.37 9.03
N ARG A 48 5.24 1.94 9.23
CA ARG A 48 4.88 0.99 10.31
C ARG A 48 5.56 -0.36 10.14
N TYR A 49 5.68 -0.83 8.90
CA TYR A 49 6.38 -2.08 8.60
C TYR A 49 7.87 -1.99 8.93
N ALA A 50 8.53 -0.89 8.55
CA ALA A 50 9.93 -0.63 8.90
C ALA A 50 10.14 -0.61 10.42
N ARG A 51 9.26 0.07 11.16
CA ARG A 51 9.25 0.05 12.63
C ARG A 51 9.16 -1.37 13.20
N ALA A 52 8.25 -2.19 12.67
CA ALA A 52 8.07 -3.56 13.11
C ALA A 52 9.34 -4.40 12.85
N ASN A 53 9.97 -4.23 11.69
CA ASN A 53 11.22 -4.90 11.35
C ASN A 53 12.39 -4.46 12.25
N LEU A 54 12.52 -3.16 12.54
CA LEU A 54 13.53 -2.66 13.49
C LEU A 54 13.36 -3.33 14.86
N ARG A 55 12.12 -3.41 15.36
CA ARG A 55 11.81 -4.09 16.63
C ARG A 55 12.11 -5.58 16.58
N ALA A 56 11.79 -6.26 15.48
CA ALA A 56 12.10 -7.68 15.28
C ALA A 56 13.61 -7.96 15.32
N MET A 57 14.42 -6.98 14.90
CA MET A 57 15.89 -7.02 15.00
C MET A 57 16.43 -6.50 16.35
N ALA A 58 15.58 -6.33 17.37
CA ALA A 58 15.93 -5.73 18.67
C ALA A 58 16.54 -4.32 18.57
N LYS A 59 16.21 -3.56 17.52
CA LYS A 59 16.58 -2.15 17.35
C LYS A 59 15.45 -1.23 17.79
N THR A 60 15.81 -0.08 18.34
CA THR A 60 14.86 0.98 18.66
C THR A 60 14.49 1.73 17.37
N PRO A 61 13.19 1.91 17.05
CA PRO A 61 12.76 2.70 15.91
C PRO A 61 12.80 4.20 16.23
N ASP A 62 14.00 4.72 16.46
CA ASP A 62 14.24 6.16 16.59
C ASP A 62 14.45 6.83 15.22
N ALA A 63 14.57 8.16 15.22
CA ALA A 63 14.69 8.93 13.98
C ALA A 63 15.94 8.54 13.16
N GLU A 64 17.04 8.17 13.81
CA GLU A 64 18.27 7.78 13.11
C GLU A 64 18.11 6.41 12.47
N SER A 65 17.61 5.43 13.21
CA SER A 65 17.39 4.06 12.72
C SER A 65 16.34 4.03 11.61
N CYS A 66 15.26 4.81 11.75
CA CYS A 66 14.24 4.95 10.70
C CYS A 66 14.81 5.67 9.46
N ARG A 67 15.62 6.72 9.63
CA ARG A 67 16.28 7.38 8.48
C ARG A 67 17.21 6.42 7.75
N SER A 68 18.02 5.67 8.49
CA SER A 68 18.88 4.65 7.89
C SER A 68 18.06 3.58 7.17
N ALA A 69 16.89 3.19 7.68
CA ALA A 69 16.01 2.26 6.99
C ALA A 69 15.42 2.86 5.71
N TRP A 70 15.07 4.15 5.70
CA TRP A 70 14.63 4.87 4.49
C TRP A 70 15.73 4.92 3.44
N ASP A 71 16.94 5.33 3.83
CA ASP A 71 18.09 5.49 2.92
C ASP A 71 18.54 4.15 2.30
N ASN A 72 18.07 3.01 2.83
CA ASN A 72 18.34 1.67 2.32
C ASN A 72 17.16 1.07 1.53
N LEU A 73 16.06 1.80 1.33
CA LEU A 73 14.99 1.37 0.44
C LEU A 73 15.52 1.28 -0.99
N LEU A 74 14.98 0.33 -1.76
CA LEU A 74 15.19 0.32 -3.20
C LEU A 74 14.41 1.46 -3.85
N ASP A 75 14.89 1.97 -4.99
CA ASP A 75 14.21 3.05 -5.74
C ASP A 75 12.74 2.70 -6.04
N GLU A 76 12.43 1.43 -6.31
CA GLU A 76 11.07 0.95 -6.54
C GLU A 76 10.20 0.95 -5.27
N GLU A 77 10.79 0.75 -4.10
CA GLU A 77 10.10 0.77 -2.81
C GLU A 77 9.86 2.20 -2.34
N GLU A 78 10.80 3.11 -2.59
CA GLU A 78 10.65 4.54 -2.31
C GLU A 78 9.60 5.19 -3.23
N LYS A 79 9.46 4.68 -4.46
CA LYS A 79 8.58 5.28 -5.48
C LYS A 79 7.13 5.36 -5.01
N GLY A 80 6.63 6.59 -4.90
CA GLY A 80 5.25 6.87 -4.52
C GLY A 80 5.05 6.94 -3.00
N LEU A 81 6.11 6.80 -2.21
CA LEU A 81 6.12 7.09 -0.79
C LEU A 81 6.48 8.56 -0.53
N LEU A 82 5.99 9.07 0.60
CA LEU A 82 6.21 10.41 1.11
C LEU A 82 7.12 10.31 2.34
N TYR A 83 8.35 10.77 2.20
CA TYR A 83 9.39 10.69 3.25
C TYR A 83 8.88 11.10 4.64
N GLY A 84 8.24 12.28 4.75
CA GLY A 84 7.77 12.79 6.04
C GLY A 84 6.72 11.90 6.69
N THR A 85 5.74 11.43 5.91
CA THR A 85 4.66 10.55 6.37
C THR A 85 5.21 9.19 6.79
N TRP A 86 6.11 8.63 5.99
CA TRP A 86 6.79 7.37 6.28
C TRP A 86 7.63 7.46 7.55
N MET A 87 8.46 8.50 7.67
CA MET A 87 9.31 8.73 8.85
C MET A 87 8.49 8.88 10.11
N ASN A 88 7.40 9.66 10.04
CA ASN A 88 6.49 9.83 11.16
C ASN A 88 5.88 8.49 11.59
N ALA A 89 5.44 7.66 10.64
CA ALA A 89 4.87 6.34 10.93
C ALA A 89 5.90 5.33 11.43
N CYS A 90 7.16 5.45 11.04
CA CYS A 90 8.25 4.62 11.55
C CYS A 90 8.58 4.97 13.00
N VAL A 91 8.85 6.26 13.27
CA VAL A 91 9.30 6.75 14.58
C VAL A 91 8.20 6.72 15.62
N ASN A 92 6.98 7.16 15.25
CA ASN A 92 5.88 7.30 16.20
C ASN A 92 4.99 6.05 16.19
N PRO A 93 4.72 5.44 17.36
CA PRO A 93 3.67 4.43 17.42
C PRO A 93 2.38 5.10 17.01
N ALA A 94 1.57 4.44 16.17
CA ALA A 94 0.24 4.93 15.86
C ALA A 94 -0.46 5.28 17.17
N THR A 95 -0.92 6.53 17.30
CA THR A 95 -1.80 6.91 18.41
C THR A 95 -3.08 6.08 18.27
N PRO A 96 -3.51 5.39 19.35
CA PRO A 96 -4.71 4.57 19.35
C PRO A 96 -5.98 5.39 19.04
#